data_AF-A0A970ZY45-F1
#
_entry.id   AF-A0A970ZY45-F1
#
_cell.length_a   1.000
_cell.length_b   1.000
_cell.length_c   1.000
_cell.angle_alpha   90.00
_cell.angle_beta   90.00
_cell.angle_gamma   90.00
#
_symmetry.space_group_name_H-M   'P 1'
#
loop_
_entity.id
_entity.type
_entity.pdbx_description
1 polymer ?
#
loop_
_entity_poly.entity_id
_entity_poly.type
_entity_poly.pdbx_seq_one_letter_code
_entity_poly.pdbx_strand_id
1 'polypeptide(L)'
;MNIKRIVSTVIVASALLAIAIPAMAQGPASPEGTLGRWAPPLAGPPAGSPWGNLAPGSGDITELTEAEIAGLEFMREEEKLARDVYTALYERWELDAFQRIAGSEQRHLETALRWLEHYGIADPAEGLEAGEFANAELQRMYDDLVARGGTSLEEALRVGAAIEELDILDLEDYLAGTENIALQRLYSNLLSGSHNHLRAFASLLESEVAVTYEPQHLDAESYGVIIASEGERGPRRGIGRQMSGVGTGECTESCENGAPRDGTGVGRGGRMGRGGGLR
;
A
#
# COMPACT_ATOMS: atom_id res chain seq x y z
N MET A 1 19.27 17.21 3.24
CA MET A 1 19.66 15.88 3.75
C MET A 1 19.82 14.99 2.52
N ASN A 2 20.84 14.13 2.41
CA ASN A 2 21.07 13.34 1.19
C ASN A 2 20.21 12.06 1.25
N ILE A 3 19.30 11.85 0.30
CA ILE A 3 18.42 10.67 0.13
C ILE A 3 19.17 9.34 0.30
N LYS A 4 20.44 9.30 -0.09
CA LYS A 4 21.36 8.17 0.14
C LYS A 4 21.60 7.80 1.62
N ARG A 5 21.12 8.54 2.60
CA ARG A 5 21.46 8.33 4.03
C ARG A 5 20.50 7.43 4.79
N ILE A 6 19.21 7.39 4.47
CA ILE A 6 18.25 6.60 5.27
C ILE A 6 18.41 5.12 4.94
N VAL A 7 18.34 4.78 3.66
CA VAL A 7 18.50 3.41 3.14
C VAL A 7 19.88 2.80 3.49
N SER A 8 20.97 3.57 3.38
CA SER A 8 22.32 3.08 3.70
C SER A 8 22.58 2.88 5.19
N THR A 9 21.82 3.51 6.09
CA THR A 9 22.04 3.35 7.54
C THR A 9 21.39 2.06 8.08
N VAL A 10 20.36 1.55 7.39
CA VAL A 10 19.55 0.43 7.85
C VAL A 10 20.20 -0.95 7.63
N ILE A 11 20.99 -1.13 6.55
CA ILE A 11 21.69 -2.40 6.28
C ILE A 11 22.68 -2.80 7.40
N VAL A 12 23.14 -1.84 8.22
CA VAL A 12 24.17 -2.10 9.24
C VAL A 12 23.62 -2.63 10.56
N ALA A 13 22.33 -2.47 10.88
CA ALA A 13 21.82 -2.77 12.22
C ALA A 13 21.40 -4.24 12.47
N SER A 14 21.18 -5.05 11.43
CA SER A 14 20.67 -6.43 11.60
C SER A 14 21.69 -7.55 11.33
N ALA A 15 22.97 -7.22 11.10
CA ALA A 15 24.03 -8.20 10.94
C ALA A 15 24.62 -8.63 12.30
N LEU A 16 23.85 -9.33 13.15
CA LEU A 16 24.42 -10.07 14.28
C LEU A 16 23.91 -11.52 14.35
N LEU A 17 24.87 -12.42 14.07
CA LEU A 17 24.93 -13.86 14.34
C LEU A 17 24.29 -14.82 13.32
N ALA A 18 24.84 -14.85 12.10
CA ALA A 18 24.81 -16.06 11.27
C ALA A 18 25.90 -17.04 11.74
N ILE A 19 25.51 -18.14 12.38
CA ILE A 19 26.39 -19.30 12.59
C ILE A 19 26.56 -19.98 11.22
N ALA A 20 27.80 -20.04 10.75
CA ALA A 20 28.15 -20.74 9.52
C ALA A 20 27.82 -22.24 9.63
N ILE A 21 26.87 -22.71 8.82
CA ILE A 21 26.67 -24.13 8.53
C ILE A 21 27.43 -24.42 7.23
N PRO A 22 28.33 -25.42 7.19
CA PRO A 22 29.09 -25.70 5.98
C PRO A 22 28.21 -26.34 4.90
N ALA A 23 28.45 -25.89 3.68
CA ALA A 23 27.88 -26.42 2.45
C ALA A 23 28.14 -27.94 2.30
N MET A 24 27.09 -28.68 1.94
CA MET A 24 27.20 -30.03 1.40
C MET A 24 26.78 -30.01 -0.08
N ALA A 25 27.62 -30.66 -0.88
CA ALA A 25 27.63 -30.62 -2.34
C ALA A 25 26.53 -31.48 -3.00
N GLN A 26 25.97 -30.90 -4.06
CA GLN A 26 25.54 -31.44 -5.37
C GLN A 26 25.17 -32.93 -5.55
N GLY A 27 24.00 -33.13 -6.19
CA GLY A 27 23.61 -34.31 -6.98
C GLY A 27 22.67 -33.89 -8.15
N PRO A 28 22.56 -34.68 -9.24
CA PRO A 28 22.43 -34.13 -10.61
C PRO A 28 21.00 -34.01 -11.21
N ALA A 29 20.85 -32.99 -12.07
CA ALA A 29 20.09 -32.81 -13.33
C ALA A 29 18.61 -33.29 -13.52
N SER A 30 17.75 -32.29 -13.83
CA SER A 30 16.76 -32.19 -14.95
C SER A 30 15.57 -33.18 -15.06
N PRO A 31 14.42 -32.85 -15.72
CA PRO A 31 14.25 -31.88 -16.81
C PRO A 31 13.05 -30.92 -16.75
N GLU A 32 13.16 -29.86 -17.58
CA GLU A 32 12.11 -29.10 -18.27
C GLU A 32 10.67 -29.21 -17.73
N GLY A 33 10.28 -28.24 -16.90
CA GLY A 33 8.89 -27.88 -16.68
C GLY A 33 8.62 -26.53 -17.35
N THR A 34 7.94 -26.56 -18.49
CA THR A 34 7.39 -25.40 -19.20
C THR A 34 6.59 -24.53 -18.23
N LEU A 35 7.20 -23.46 -17.69
CA LEU A 35 6.45 -22.42 -17.00
C LEU A 35 5.62 -21.69 -18.04
N GLY A 36 4.31 -21.93 -17.99
CA GLY A 36 3.33 -21.18 -18.75
C GLY A 36 3.50 -19.71 -18.44
N ARG A 37 3.97 -18.97 -19.45
CA ARG A 37 3.88 -17.52 -19.57
C ARG A 37 2.44 -17.09 -19.29
N TRP A 38 2.14 -16.74 -18.03
CA TRP A 38 1.01 -15.88 -17.70
C TRP A 38 1.56 -14.48 -17.48
N ALA A 39 1.68 -13.73 -18.58
CA ALA A 39 1.65 -12.29 -18.50
C ALA A 39 0.16 -11.92 -18.51
N PRO A 40 -0.43 -11.41 -17.41
CA PRO A 40 -1.75 -10.82 -17.52
C PRO A 40 -1.65 -9.64 -18.52
N PRO A 41 -2.68 -9.42 -19.35
CA PRO A 41 -2.67 -8.28 -20.26
C PRO A 41 -2.50 -6.99 -19.45
N LEU A 42 -1.66 -6.08 -19.97
CA LEU A 42 -1.54 -4.68 -19.57
C LEU A 42 -2.88 -3.98 -19.83
N ALA A 43 -3.88 -4.27 -19.02
CA ALA A 43 -5.11 -3.53 -18.95
C ALA A 43 -4.92 -2.49 -17.86
N GLY A 44 -4.79 -1.22 -18.27
CA GLY A 44 -4.86 -0.10 -17.34
C GLY A 44 -6.12 -0.19 -16.46
N PRO A 45 -6.11 0.45 -15.28
CA PRO A 45 -7.19 0.30 -14.31
C PRO A 45 -8.56 0.65 -14.93
N PRO A 46 -9.64 -0.03 -14.52
CA PRO A 46 -10.98 0.26 -15.03
C PRO A 46 -11.35 1.73 -14.75
N ALA A 47 -12.00 2.35 -15.74
CA ALA A 47 -12.51 3.71 -15.61
C ALA A 47 -13.41 3.82 -14.38
N GLY A 48 -13.06 4.72 -13.44
CA GLY A 48 -13.75 4.88 -12.16
C GLY A 48 -13.01 4.30 -10.94
N SER A 49 -11.80 3.76 -11.14
CA SER A 49 -10.88 3.47 -10.04
C SER A 49 -10.64 4.73 -9.17
N PRO A 50 -10.58 4.62 -7.82
CA PRO A 50 -10.18 5.73 -6.95
C PRO A 50 -8.82 6.33 -7.36
N TRP A 51 -7.99 5.52 -8.05
CA TRP A 51 -6.66 5.85 -8.56
C TRP A 51 -6.67 6.56 -9.93
N GLY A 52 -7.82 6.65 -10.61
CA GLY A 52 -7.94 7.17 -11.98
C GLY A 52 -7.70 8.68 -12.14
N ASN A 53 -7.53 9.43 -11.05
CA ASN A 53 -7.35 10.89 -11.04
C ASN A 53 -5.97 11.34 -10.49
N LEU A 54 -5.02 10.43 -10.32
CA LEU A 54 -3.62 10.78 -9.96
C LEU A 54 -2.73 10.99 -11.18
N ALA A 55 -3.28 10.92 -12.39
CA ALA A 55 -2.57 11.35 -13.57
C ALA A 55 -2.34 12.88 -13.47
N PRO A 56 -1.14 13.37 -13.80
CA PRO A 56 -0.88 14.80 -13.84
C PRO A 56 -1.92 15.50 -14.73
N GLY A 57 -2.57 16.51 -14.16
CA GLY A 57 -3.52 17.33 -14.90
C GLY A 57 -2.79 18.11 -16.01
N SER A 58 -3.51 18.48 -17.06
CA SER A 58 -2.97 19.25 -18.21
C SER A 58 -2.65 20.73 -17.88
N GLY A 59 -2.30 21.05 -16.64
CA GLY A 59 -1.83 22.37 -16.23
C GLY A 59 -0.34 22.54 -16.54
N ASP A 60 0.15 23.78 -16.56
CA ASP A 60 1.55 24.12 -16.86
C ASP A 60 2.52 23.15 -16.19
N ILE A 61 3.34 22.48 -17.01
CA ILE A 61 4.41 21.60 -16.55
C ILE A 61 5.41 22.49 -15.81
N THR A 62 5.35 22.50 -14.49
CA THR A 62 6.43 23.04 -13.67
C THR A 62 7.62 22.10 -13.83
N GLU A 63 8.74 22.62 -14.35
CA GLU A 63 9.98 21.85 -14.45
C GLU A 63 10.35 21.30 -13.08
N LEU A 64 10.69 20.01 -13.04
CA LEU A 64 11.17 19.37 -11.82
C LEU A 64 12.62 19.75 -11.55
N THR A 65 12.94 19.89 -10.27
CA THR A 65 14.31 19.97 -9.80
C THR A 65 15.01 18.60 -9.95
N GLU A 66 16.35 18.60 -9.97
CA GLU A 66 17.13 17.35 -9.99
C GLU A 66 16.80 16.44 -8.80
N ALA A 67 16.49 17.02 -7.64
CA ALA A 67 16.10 16.27 -6.44
C ALA A 67 14.72 15.59 -6.59
N GLU A 68 13.76 16.26 -7.22
CA GLU A 68 12.43 15.69 -7.50
C GLU A 68 12.49 14.60 -8.56
N ILE A 69 13.33 14.76 -9.58
CA ILE A 69 13.59 13.71 -10.59
C ILE A 69 14.19 12.48 -9.90
N ALA A 70 15.25 12.66 -9.12
CA ALA A 70 15.90 11.57 -8.39
C ALA A 70 14.94 10.86 -7.41
N GLY A 71 14.05 11.62 -6.75
CA GLY A 71 13.03 11.05 -5.88
C GLY A 71 12.01 10.19 -6.64
N LEU A 72 11.51 10.65 -7.79
CA LEU A 72 10.60 9.86 -8.63
C LEU A 72 11.25 8.58 -9.16
N GLU A 73 12.50 8.67 -9.61
CA GLU A 73 13.27 7.51 -10.09
C GLU A 73 13.49 6.49 -8.96
N PHE A 74 13.83 6.96 -7.76
CA PHE A 74 14.03 6.09 -6.61
C PHE A 74 12.71 5.42 -6.18
N MET A 75 11.64 6.19 -5.98
CA MET A 75 10.31 5.67 -5.63
C MET A 75 9.82 4.61 -6.63
N ARG A 76 10.11 4.79 -7.93
CA ARG A 76 9.76 3.81 -8.96
C ARG A 76 10.39 2.43 -8.70
N GLU A 77 11.67 2.39 -8.30
CA GLU A 77 12.35 1.14 -7.96
C GLU A 77 12.06 0.65 -6.54
N GLU A 78 11.78 1.55 -5.58
CA GLU A 78 11.41 1.20 -4.20
C GLU A 78 10.05 0.50 -4.12
N GLU A 79 9.04 1.03 -4.81
CA GLU A 79 7.72 0.38 -4.92
C GLU A 79 7.80 -0.96 -5.67
N LYS A 80 8.74 -1.05 -6.63
CA LYS A 80 9.08 -2.32 -7.29
C LYS A 80 9.70 -3.32 -6.29
N LEU A 81 10.60 -2.87 -5.40
CA LEU A 81 11.21 -3.67 -4.35
C LEU A 81 10.13 -4.27 -3.44
N ALA A 82 9.23 -3.43 -2.93
CA ALA A 82 8.13 -3.88 -2.07
C ALA A 82 7.28 -4.95 -2.77
N ARG A 83 6.81 -4.68 -4.00
CA ARG A 83 6.05 -5.63 -4.81
C ARG A 83 6.78 -6.97 -4.99
N ASP A 84 8.06 -6.91 -5.38
CA ASP A 84 8.83 -8.11 -5.74
C ASP A 84 9.14 -8.95 -4.50
N VAL A 85 9.46 -8.32 -3.36
CA VAL A 85 9.65 -9.03 -2.08
C VAL A 85 8.35 -9.69 -1.65
N TYR A 86 7.22 -8.97 -1.68
CA TYR A 86 5.93 -9.54 -1.28
C TYR A 86 5.49 -10.68 -2.20
N THR A 87 5.77 -10.58 -3.49
CA THR A 87 5.52 -11.68 -4.43
C THR A 87 6.35 -12.91 -4.08
N ALA A 88 7.66 -12.75 -3.83
CA ALA A 88 8.52 -13.85 -3.42
C ALA A 88 8.11 -14.47 -2.07
N LEU A 89 7.69 -13.65 -1.10
CA LEU A 89 7.21 -14.13 0.20
C LEU A 89 5.85 -14.81 0.10
N TYR A 90 4.98 -14.38 -0.82
CA TYR A 90 3.74 -15.11 -1.12
C TYR A 90 4.03 -16.49 -1.68
N GLU A 91 4.95 -16.62 -2.64
CA GLU A 91 5.35 -17.93 -3.19
C GLU A 91 5.91 -18.87 -2.11
N ARG A 92 6.59 -18.31 -1.11
CA ARG A 92 7.17 -19.08 -0.01
C ARG A 92 6.16 -19.51 1.05
N TRP A 93 5.25 -18.62 1.43
CA TRP A 93 4.40 -18.79 2.62
C TRP A 93 2.91 -18.97 2.31
N GLU A 94 2.49 -18.70 1.07
CA GLU A 94 1.10 -18.77 0.59
C GLU A 94 0.10 -17.95 1.43
N LEU A 95 0.58 -16.95 2.17
CA LEU A 95 -0.27 -16.05 2.94
C LEU A 95 -0.82 -14.96 2.01
N ASP A 96 -2.13 -15.02 1.73
CA ASP A 96 -2.84 -14.11 0.80
C ASP A 96 -2.60 -12.61 1.07
N ALA A 97 -2.24 -12.24 2.29
CA ALA A 97 -1.91 -10.85 2.62
C ALA A 97 -0.76 -10.32 1.75
N PHE A 98 0.31 -11.10 1.55
CA PHE A 98 1.43 -10.71 0.71
C PHE A 98 0.99 -10.46 -0.74
N GLN A 99 0.18 -11.35 -1.32
CA GLN A 99 -0.33 -11.18 -2.68
C GLN A 99 -1.22 -9.93 -2.81
N ARG A 100 -2.09 -9.67 -1.82
CA ARG A 100 -2.96 -8.48 -1.85
C ARG A 100 -2.16 -7.18 -1.76
N ILE A 101 -1.16 -7.13 -0.87
CA ILE A 101 -0.31 -5.94 -0.69
C ILE A 101 0.60 -5.75 -1.91
N ALA A 102 1.20 -6.82 -2.46
CA ALA A 102 1.93 -6.76 -3.73
C ALA A 102 1.07 -6.18 -4.87
N GLY A 103 -0.22 -6.52 -4.92
CA GLY A 103 -1.15 -5.92 -5.88
C GLY A 103 -1.42 -4.42 -5.63
N SER A 104 -1.21 -3.92 -4.40
CA SER A 104 -1.20 -2.49 -4.09
C SER A 104 0.06 -1.80 -4.56
N GLU A 105 1.22 -2.40 -4.27
CA GLU A 105 2.50 -1.86 -4.75
C GLU A 105 2.56 -1.84 -6.27
N GLN A 106 1.95 -2.82 -6.94
CA GLN A 106 1.77 -2.79 -8.40
C GLN A 106 1.12 -1.49 -8.89
N ARG A 107 0.14 -0.96 -8.15
CA ARG A 107 -0.52 0.31 -8.49
C ARG A 107 0.34 1.52 -8.14
N HIS A 108 1.12 1.45 -7.07
CA HIS A 108 2.04 2.51 -6.68
C HIS A 108 3.15 2.69 -7.72
N LEU A 109 3.88 1.62 -8.09
CA LEU A 109 4.94 1.76 -9.09
C LEU A 109 4.38 2.13 -10.47
N GLU A 110 3.19 1.67 -10.86
CA GLU A 110 2.51 2.13 -12.09
C GLU A 110 2.17 3.62 -12.03
N THR A 111 1.87 4.14 -10.84
CA THR A 111 1.63 5.57 -10.64
C THR A 111 2.92 6.35 -10.80
N ALA A 112 4.02 5.91 -10.17
CA ALA A 112 5.34 6.50 -10.37
C ALA A 112 5.75 6.51 -11.85
N LEU A 113 5.53 5.40 -12.57
CA LEU A 113 5.80 5.33 -14.02
C LEU A 113 5.06 6.40 -14.82
N ARG A 114 3.75 6.58 -14.56
CA ARG A 114 2.97 7.63 -15.25
C ARG A 114 3.51 9.04 -14.99
N TRP A 115 4.09 9.28 -13.82
CA TRP A 115 4.73 10.56 -13.50
C TRP A 115 6.07 10.72 -14.20
N LEU A 116 6.90 9.67 -14.28
CA LEU A 116 8.13 9.68 -15.08
C LEU A 116 7.81 9.97 -16.56
N GLU A 117 6.84 9.26 -17.14
CA GLU A 117 6.40 9.47 -18.52
C GLU A 117 5.88 10.89 -18.76
N HIS A 118 5.10 11.45 -17.82
CA HIS A 118 4.58 12.81 -17.94
C HIS A 118 5.68 13.86 -18.03
N TYR A 119 6.75 13.70 -17.27
CA TYR A 119 7.90 14.60 -17.27
C TYR A 119 8.97 14.22 -18.31
N GLY A 120 8.76 13.15 -19.08
CA GLY A 120 9.73 12.67 -20.08
C GLY A 120 11.02 12.11 -19.47
N ILE A 121 10.95 11.59 -18.24
CA ILE A 121 12.05 10.95 -17.53
C ILE A 121 12.08 9.46 -17.93
N ALA A 122 13.27 8.90 -18.12
CA ALA A 122 13.42 7.48 -18.45
C ALA A 122 13.00 6.59 -17.26
N ASP A 123 12.34 5.47 -17.52
CA ASP A 123 11.98 4.51 -16.44
C ASP A 123 13.24 3.74 -16.00
N PRO A 124 13.71 3.89 -14.75
CA PRO A 124 14.87 3.15 -14.26
C PRO A 124 14.63 1.64 -14.17
N ALA A 125 13.37 1.21 -14.14
CA ALA A 125 12.98 -0.20 -14.10
C ALA A 125 12.69 -0.80 -15.49
N GLU A 126 12.89 -0.06 -16.58
CA GLU A 126 12.57 -0.55 -17.93
C GLU A 126 13.42 -1.78 -18.29
N GLY A 127 12.76 -2.86 -18.68
CA GLY A 127 13.42 -4.09 -19.13
C GLY A 127 14.04 -4.92 -18.00
N LEU A 128 13.84 -4.56 -16.73
CA LEU A 128 14.28 -5.33 -15.58
C LEU A 128 13.20 -6.32 -15.14
N GLU A 129 13.60 -7.56 -14.90
CA GLU A 129 12.69 -8.60 -14.43
C GLU A 129 12.39 -8.47 -12.92
N ALA A 130 11.51 -9.33 -12.40
CA ALA A 130 11.24 -9.39 -10.96
C ALA A 130 12.53 -9.72 -10.19
N GLY A 131 12.81 -8.94 -9.15
CA GLY A 131 14.04 -9.09 -8.36
C GLY A 131 15.29 -8.44 -8.95
N GLU A 132 15.20 -7.80 -10.12
CA GLU A 132 16.30 -7.05 -10.73
C GLU A 132 16.12 -5.53 -10.55
N PHE A 133 17.18 -4.82 -10.16
CA PHE A 133 17.16 -3.37 -9.90
C PHE A 133 18.38 -2.69 -10.53
N ALA A 134 18.15 -1.51 -11.13
CA ALA A 134 19.22 -0.64 -11.62
C ALA A 134 19.99 -0.02 -10.44
N ASN A 135 19.28 0.34 -9.37
CA ASN A 135 19.89 0.79 -8.14
C ASN A 135 20.52 -0.39 -7.36
N ALA A 136 21.86 -0.40 -7.27
CA ALA A 136 22.63 -1.43 -6.58
C ALA A 136 22.38 -1.52 -5.06
N GLU A 137 21.82 -0.48 -4.43
CA GLU A 137 21.39 -0.54 -3.04
C GLU A 137 20.07 -1.29 -2.89
N LEU A 138 19.08 -0.98 -3.73
CA LEU A 138 17.81 -1.69 -3.77
C LEU A 138 17.99 -3.16 -4.17
N GLN A 139 18.93 -3.46 -5.08
CA GLN A 139 19.27 -4.85 -5.40
C GLN A 139 19.75 -5.62 -4.16
N ARG A 140 20.67 -5.05 -3.38
CA ARG A 140 21.16 -5.69 -2.15
C ARG A 140 20.05 -5.86 -1.13
N MET A 141 19.19 -4.85 -0.99
CA MET A 141 18.05 -4.94 -0.08
C MET A 141 17.08 -6.05 -0.51
N TYR A 142 16.78 -6.18 -1.80
CA TYR A 142 15.95 -7.27 -2.30
C TYR A 142 16.50 -8.63 -1.88
N ASP A 143 17.78 -8.87 -2.18
CA ASP A 143 18.45 -10.14 -1.86
C ASP A 143 18.40 -10.44 -0.35
N ASP A 144 18.71 -9.44 0.48
CA ASP A 144 18.73 -9.57 1.94
C ASP A 144 17.31 -9.78 2.53
N LEU A 145 16.31 -9.03 2.05
CA LEU A 145 14.95 -9.09 2.56
C LEU A 145 14.25 -10.40 2.18
N VAL A 146 14.45 -10.88 0.95
CA VAL A 146 13.94 -12.20 0.52
C VAL A 146 14.62 -13.32 1.31
N ALA A 147 15.94 -13.24 1.50
CA ALA A 147 16.66 -14.23 2.30
C ALA A 147 16.17 -14.25 3.76
N ARG A 148 16.03 -13.08 4.40
CA ARG A 148 15.54 -12.95 5.78
C ARG A 148 14.09 -13.42 5.91
N GLY A 149 13.20 -12.94 5.06
CA GLY A 149 11.78 -13.30 5.07
C GLY A 149 11.53 -14.76 4.68
N GLY A 150 12.47 -15.43 4.00
CA GLY A 150 12.39 -16.85 3.69
C GLY A 150 12.62 -17.78 4.90
N THR A 151 13.13 -17.25 6.02
CA THR A 151 13.51 -18.06 7.20
C THR A 151 12.33 -18.52 8.05
N SER A 152 11.35 -17.65 8.27
CA SER A 152 10.13 -17.94 9.05
C SER A 152 9.01 -16.98 8.65
N LEU A 153 7.76 -17.38 8.89
CA LEU A 153 6.62 -16.49 8.64
C LEU A 153 6.70 -15.20 9.47
N GLU A 154 7.19 -15.30 10.72
CA GLU A 154 7.42 -14.15 11.58
C GLU A 154 8.41 -13.16 10.96
N GLU A 155 9.55 -13.63 10.45
CA GLU A 155 10.52 -12.79 9.75
C GLU A 155 9.98 -12.25 8.43
N ALA A 156 9.14 -12.99 7.71
CA ALA A 156 8.47 -12.51 6.50
C ALA A 156 7.56 -11.32 6.78
N LEU A 157 6.78 -11.39 7.87
CA LEU A 157 5.89 -10.31 8.28
C LEU A 157 6.66 -9.10 8.83
N ARG A 158 7.78 -9.34 9.54
CA ARG A 158 8.71 -8.25 9.94
C ARG A 158 9.38 -7.58 8.76
N VAL A 159 9.76 -8.36 7.73
CA VAL A 159 10.26 -7.81 6.46
C VAL A 159 9.22 -6.90 5.82
N GLY A 160 7.96 -7.33 5.78
CA GLY A 160 6.84 -6.49 5.36
C GLY A 160 6.77 -5.17 6.10
N ALA A 161 6.66 -5.22 7.43
CA ALA A 161 6.59 -4.00 8.23
C ALA A 161 7.82 -3.09 8.05
N ALA A 162 9.03 -3.65 7.98
CA ALA A 162 10.25 -2.86 7.81
C ALA A 162 10.33 -2.15 6.45
N ILE A 163 9.84 -2.78 5.37
CA ILE A 163 9.75 -2.13 4.05
C ILE A 163 8.82 -0.92 4.13
N GLU A 164 7.65 -1.06 4.76
CA GLU A 164 6.70 0.05 4.88
C GLU A 164 7.25 1.20 5.73
N GLU A 165 8.01 0.90 6.80
CA GLU A 165 8.67 1.95 7.59
C GLU A 165 9.71 2.74 6.78
N LEU A 166 10.47 2.07 5.91
CA LEU A 166 11.44 2.72 5.03
C LEU A 166 10.74 3.61 4.00
N ASP A 167 9.70 3.08 3.36
CA ASP A 167 8.91 3.80 2.36
C ASP A 167 8.25 5.06 2.97
N ILE A 168 7.73 4.95 4.21
CA ILE A 168 7.20 6.09 4.97
C ILE A 168 8.27 7.18 5.18
N LEU A 169 9.46 6.79 5.64
CA LEU A 169 10.56 7.73 5.92
C LEU A 169 11.01 8.45 4.64
N ASP A 170 11.16 7.72 3.54
CA ASP A 170 11.60 8.29 2.27
C ASP A 170 10.51 9.21 1.69
N LEU A 171 9.22 8.83 1.77
CA LEU A 171 8.08 9.67 1.35
C LEU A 171 7.93 10.95 2.18
N GLU A 172 8.15 10.89 3.49
CA GLU A 172 8.17 12.08 4.36
C GLU A 172 9.31 13.04 3.98
N ASP A 173 10.50 12.50 3.68
CA ASP A 173 11.64 13.27 3.19
C ASP A 173 11.35 13.92 1.82
N TYR A 174 10.73 13.18 0.88
CA TYR A 174 10.33 13.74 -0.41
C TYR A 174 9.27 14.84 -0.27
N LEU A 175 8.29 14.67 0.61
CA LEU A 175 7.27 15.67 0.91
C LEU A 175 7.88 16.95 1.49
N ALA A 176 8.87 16.82 2.38
CA ALA A 176 9.58 17.97 2.95
C ALA A 176 10.48 18.69 1.92
N GLY A 177 10.91 17.98 0.88
CA GLY A 177 11.83 18.47 -0.14
C GLY A 177 11.19 19.11 -1.38
N THR A 178 9.86 19.09 -1.52
CA THR A 178 9.16 19.58 -2.72
C THR A 178 8.11 20.66 -2.40
N GLU A 179 8.06 21.70 -3.23
CA GLU A 179 6.96 22.67 -3.27
C GLU A 179 5.98 22.39 -4.43
N ASN A 180 6.27 21.37 -5.26
CA ASN A 180 5.42 20.98 -6.36
C ASN A 180 4.15 20.30 -5.81
N ILE A 181 3.03 21.02 -5.84
CA ILE A 181 1.73 20.55 -5.35
C ILE A 181 1.30 19.22 -5.97
N ALA A 182 1.71 18.96 -7.22
CA ALA A 182 1.39 17.73 -7.92
C ALA A 182 2.14 16.53 -7.32
N LEU A 183 3.45 16.71 -7.04
CA LEU A 183 4.26 15.71 -6.33
C LEU A 183 3.86 15.55 -4.86
N GLN A 184 3.52 16.65 -4.17
CA GLN A 184 2.99 16.55 -2.80
C GLN A 184 1.74 15.67 -2.73
N ARG A 185 0.84 15.81 -3.71
CA ARG A 185 -0.34 14.95 -3.82
C ARG A 185 0.05 13.51 -4.11
N LEU A 186 1.00 13.27 -5.03
CA LEU A 186 1.48 11.92 -5.30
C LEU A 186 2.00 11.26 -4.01
N TYR A 187 3.02 11.86 -3.39
CA TYR A 187 3.68 11.28 -2.21
C TYR A 187 2.74 11.12 -1.02
N SER A 188 1.81 12.06 -0.80
CA SER A 188 0.79 11.92 0.26
C SER A 188 -0.15 10.73 0.02
N ASN A 189 -0.44 10.37 -1.24
CA ASN A 189 -1.27 9.20 -1.52
C ASN A 189 -0.52 7.88 -1.31
N LEU A 190 0.76 7.83 -1.69
CA LEU A 190 1.61 6.66 -1.47
C LEU A 190 1.82 6.46 0.03
N LEU A 191 2.15 7.53 0.78
CA LEU A 191 2.37 7.49 2.23
C LEU A 191 1.16 6.92 2.99
N SER A 192 -0.04 7.30 2.56
CA SER A 192 -1.28 6.76 3.13
C SER A 192 -1.45 5.25 2.84
N GLY A 193 -0.99 4.79 1.67
CA GLY A 193 -0.87 3.38 1.33
C GLY A 193 0.08 2.64 2.29
N SER A 194 1.30 3.16 2.45
CA SER A 194 2.34 2.57 3.29
C SER A 194 1.92 2.52 4.77
N HIS A 195 1.24 3.55 5.27
CA HIS A 195 0.62 3.50 6.60
C HIS A 195 -0.39 2.36 6.75
N ASN A 196 -1.21 2.10 5.72
CA ASN A 196 -2.18 1.00 5.75
C ASN A 196 -1.51 -0.36 5.69
N HIS A 197 -0.45 -0.50 4.90
CA HIS A 197 0.33 -1.74 4.82
C HIS A 197 1.07 -2.02 6.13
N LEU A 198 1.68 -1.00 6.75
CA LEU A 198 2.32 -1.13 8.05
C LEU A 198 1.34 -1.61 9.13
N ARG A 199 0.14 -1.01 9.19
CA ARG A 199 -0.94 -1.49 10.07
C ARG A 199 -1.33 -2.93 9.77
N ALA A 200 -1.38 -3.32 8.50
CA ALA A 200 -1.72 -4.68 8.09
C ALA A 200 -0.64 -5.68 8.56
N PHE A 201 0.65 -5.40 8.34
CA PHE A 201 1.73 -6.27 8.79
C PHE A 201 1.83 -6.35 10.31
N ALA A 202 1.67 -5.23 11.02
CA ALA A 202 1.62 -5.23 12.48
C ALA A 202 0.45 -6.08 13.01
N SER A 203 -0.73 -5.99 12.39
CA SER A 203 -1.88 -6.82 12.74
C SER A 203 -1.64 -8.31 12.44
N LEU A 204 -0.96 -8.64 11.34
CA LEU A 204 -0.66 -10.01 10.96
C LEU A 204 0.38 -10.65 11.87
N LEU A 205 1.38 -9.89 12.34
CA LEU A 205 2.33 -10.37 13.34
C LEU A 205 1.61 -10.82 14.61
N GLU A 206 0.63 -10.04 15.06
CA GLU A 206 -0.16 -10.40 16.24
C GLU A 206 -1.08 -11.60 15.95
N SER A 207 -1.78 -11.62 14.81
CA SER A 207 -2.80 -12.65 14.55
C SER A 207 -2.25 -13.99 14.07
N GLU A 208 -1.17 -14.00 13.28
CA GLU A 208 -0.60 -15.21 12.68
C GLU A 208 0.46 -15.86 13.57
N VAL A 209 1.23 -15.06 14.33
CA VAL A 209 2.38 -15.55 15.09
C VAL A 209 2.45 -15.06 16.53
N ALA A 210 1.42 -14.34 17.03
CA ALA A 210 1.33 -13.85 18.40
C ALA A 210 2.51 -12.95 18.82
N VAL A 211 2.97 -12.10 17.89
CA VAL A 211 4.04 -11.13 18.08
C VAL A 211 3.49 -9.72 17.94
N THR A 212 3.69 -8.89 18.95
CA THR A 212 3.49 -7.45 18.82
C THR A 212 4.71 -6.83 18.12
N TYR A 213 4.47 -6.10 17.03
CA TYR A 213 5.54 -5.44 16.27
C TYR A 213 6.07 -4.19 16.99
N GLU A 214 7.40 -4.09 17.06
CA GLU A 214 8.13 -2.91 17.50
C GLU A 214 8.84 -2.30 16.29
N PRO A 215 8.77 -0.98 16.08
CA PRO A 215 9.34 -0.33 14.90
C PRO A 215 10.86 -0.45 14.88
N GLN A 216 11.42 -0.68 13.70
CA GLN A 216 12.86 -0.85 13.51
C GLN A 216 13.52 0.41 12.94
N HIS A 217 12.75 1.26 12.28
CA HIS A 217 13.26 2.43 11.55
C HIS A 217 12.55 3.71 11.94
N LEU A 218 11.22 3.68 12.04
CA LEU A 218 10.44 4.74 12.64
C LEU A 218 10.75 4.84 14.13
N ASP A 219 10.67 6.05 14.66
CA ASP A 219 10.65 6.22 16.10
C ASP A 219 9.31 5.71 16.68
N ALA A 220 9.33 5.34 17.96
CA ALA A 220 8.18 4.74 18.62
C ALA A 220 6.95 5.67 18.71
N GLU A 221 7.16 6.99 18.71
CA GLU A 221 6.06 7.96 18.75
C GLU A 221 5.34 8.01 17.40
N SER A 222 6.09 8.19 16.31
CA SER A 222 5.57 8.20 14.94
C SER A 222 4.86 6.89 14.61
N TYR A 223 5.48 5.74 14.91
CA TYR A 223 4.84 4.44 14.79
C TYR A 223 3.55 4.34 15.61
N GLY A 224 3.57 4.77 16.87
CA GLY A 224 2.39 4.76 17.74
C GLY A 224 1.22 5.56 17.19
N VAL A 225 1.49 6.72 16.57
CA VAL A 225 0.47 7.55 15.90
C VAL A 225 -0.13 6.82 14.70
N ILE A 226 0.70 6.17 13.88
CA ILE A 226 0.24 5.41 12.71
C ILE A 226 -0.64 4.23 13.15
N ILE A 227 -0.20 3.42 14.11
CA ILE A 227 -0.96 2.24 14.55
C ILE A 227 -2.26 2.62 15.27
N ALA A 228 -2.29 3.73 16.01
CA ALA A 228 -3.48 4.17 16.74
C ALA A 228 -4.56 4.84 15.87
N SER A 229 -4.23 5.28 14.66
CA SER A 229 -5.18 5.94 13.77
C SER A 229 -6.05 4.95 12.98
N GLU A 230 -7.30 5.32 12.69
CA GLU A 230 -8.16 4.52 11.81
C GLU A 230 -7.55 4.43 10.39
N GLY A 231 -7.70 3.26 9.74
CA GLY A 231 -7.17 3.03 8.39
C GLY A 231 -7.53 4.14 7.41
N GLU A 232 -6.52 4.69 6.77
CA GLU A 232 -6.64 5.88 5.94
C GLU A 232 -7.24 5.51 4.60
N ARG A 233 -8.41 6.07 4.29
CA ARG A 233 -9.06 5.87 3.00
C ARG A 233 -8.58 6.99 2.08
N GLY A 234 -7.97 6.63 0.95
CA GLY A 234 -7.59 7.58 -0.10
C GLY A 234 -8.74 8.53 -0.51
N PRO A 235 -8.44 9.64 -1.22
CA PRO A 235 -9.36 10.76 -1.38
C PRO A 235 -10.75 10.32 -1.84
N ARG A 236 -11.73 10.39 -0.93
CA ARG A 236 -13.15 10.17 -1.28
C ARG A 236 -13.60 11.31 -2.17
N ARG A 237 -13.83 11.02 -3.45
CA ARG A 237 -14.58 11.90 -4.34
C ARG A 237 -15.97 12.07 -3.71
N GLY A 238 -16.32 13.31 -3.38
CA GLY A 238 -17.61 13.65 -2.79
C GLY A 238 -18.74 13.02 -3.60
N ILE A 239 -19.49 12.12 -2.96
CA ILE A 239 -20.73 11.61 -3.50
C ILE A 239 -21.66 12.82 -3.58
N GLY A 240 -22.11 13.12 -4.80
CA GLY A 240 -23.08 14.17 -5.06
C GLY A 240 -24.22 14.10 -4.04
N ARG A 241 -24.48 15.25 -3.43
CA ARG A 241 -25.56 15.52 -2.50
C ARG A 241 -26.89 15.10 -3.15
N GLN A 242 -27.33 13.85 -2.95
CA GLN A 242 -28.69 13.47 -3.27
C GLN A 242 -29.56 13.97 -2.13
N MET A 243 -30.16 15.14 -2.38
CA MET A 243 -31.11 15.78 -1.49
C MET A 243 -32.37 14.91 -1.38
N SER A 244 -32.41 13.99 -0.42
CA SER A 244 -33.65 13.46 0.13
C SER A 244 -33.83 14.08 1.51
N GLY A 245 -34.34 15.32 1.52
CA GLY A 245 -34.75 16.00 2.74
C GLY A 245 -35.95 15.27 3.35
N VAL A 246 -35.74 14.65 4.50
CA VAL A 246 -36.78 14.44 5.51
C VAL A 246 -36.35 15.28 6.70
N GLY A 247 -36.84 16.52 6.72
CA GLY A 247 -36.60 17.45 7.82
C GLY A 247 -37.43 17.05 9.03
N THR A 248 -36.76 16.86 10.17
CA THR A 248 -37.36 16.98 11.50
C THR A 248 -36.82 18.27 12.10
N GLY A 249 -37.70 19.26 12.21
CA GLY A 249 -37.34 20.67 12.34
C GLY A 249 -36.99 21.17 13.74
N GLU A 250 -36.69 22.45 13.78
CA GLU A 250 -36.73 23.30 14.96
C GLU A 250 -37.44 24.60 14.54
N CYS A 251 -38.74 24.68 14.83
CA CYS A 251 -39.52 25.90 14.67
C CYS A 251 -39.40 26.70 15.96
N THR A 252 -38.61 27.77 15.93
CA THR A 252 -38.64 28.81 16.96
C THR A 252 -39.89 29.68 16.74
N GLU A 253 -40.77 29.67 17.74
CA GLU A 253 -41.84 30.65 18.01
C GLU A 253 -42.94 30.83 16.93
N SER A 254 -44.08 30.16 17.15
CA SER A 254 -45.43 30.72 17.30
C SER A 254 -46.49 29.65 17.01
N CYS A 255 -46.86 28.90 18.06
CA CYS A 255 -47.99 27.99 18.02
C CYS A 255 -49.23 28.72 18.56
N GLU A 256 -50.18 29.05 17.68
CA GLU A 256 -51.55 29.34 18.11
C GLU A 256 -52.54 28.41 17.37
N ASN A 257 -53.28 27.67 18.21
CA ASN A 257 -54.57 27.03 17.97
C ASN A 257 -54.61 25.61 17.38
N GLY A 258 -54.82 24.63 18.28
CA GLY A 258 -55.77 23.54 18.01
C GLY A 258 -55.35 22.10 18.31
N ALA A 259 -55.24 21.75 19.60
CA ALA A 259 -55.60 20.48 20.29
C ALA A 259 -55.33 19.05 19.69
N PRO A 260 -55.12 18.03 20.55
CA PRO A 260 -54.31 16.85 20.26
C PRO A 260 -55.12 15.55 20.05
N ARG A 261 -54.50 14.50 19.49
CA ARG A 261 -54.86 13.10 19.81
C ARG A 261 -53.64 12.16 19.86
N ASP A 262 -53.58 11.50 21.01
CA ASP A 262 -52.74 10.39 21.48
C ASP A 262 -52.92 9.11 20.63
N GLY A 263 -51.92 8.23 20.65
CA GLY A 263 -52.01 6.91 20.00
C GLY A 263 -50.67 6.19 19.81
N THR A 264 -50.23 5.49 20.85
CA THR A 264 -49.14 4.51 20.84
C THR A 264 -49.47 3.26 20.01
N GLY A 265 -48.48 2.61 19.39
CA GLY A 265 -48.67 1.31 18.74
C GLY A 265 -47.43 0.69 18.10
N VAL A 266 -46.80 -0.26 18.82
CA VAL A 266 -45.69 -1.12 18.35
C VAL A 266 -46.26 -2.32 17.59
N GLY A 267 -45.67 -2.70 16.45
CA GLY A 267 -46.03 -3.90 15.69
C GLY A 267 -44.81 -4.68 15.19
N ARG A 268 -44.60 -5.88 15.75
CA ARG A 268 -43.55 -6.87 15.40
C ARG A 268 -43.90 -7.65 14.12
N GLY A 269 -42.86 -8.18 13.47
CA GLY A 269 -42.93 -8.94 12.22
C GLY A 269 -43.47 -10.37 12.31
N GLY A 270 -43.60 -11.02 11.15
CA GLY A 270 -44.05 -12.40 11.01
C GLY A 270 -43.85 -13.00 9.60
N ARG A 271 -42.80 -13.83 9.50
CA ARG A 271 -42.60 -15.14 8.84
C ARG A 271 -43.42 -15.60 7.60
N MET A 272 -42.67 -16.24 6.69
CA MET A 272 -43.01 -17.04 5.50
C MET A 272 -44.15 -18.08 5.61
N GLY A 273 -44.80 -18.36 4.47
CA GLY A 273 -45.61 -19.56 4.22
C GLY A 273 -45.73 -19.89 2.72
N ARG A 274 -45.39 -21.13 2.35
CA ARG A 274 -45.49 -21.73 1.00
C ARG A 274 -46.94 -22.09 0.63
N GLY A 275 -47.21 -22.15 -0.68
CA GLY A 275 -47.87 -23.32 -1.28
C GLY A 275 -49.28 -23.15 -1.86
N GLY A 276 -49.36 -23.17 -3.19
CA GLY A 276 -50.27 -24.02 -3.98
C GLY A 276 -51.75 -23.62 -4.11
N GLY A 277 -52.23 -23.52 -5.35
CA GLY A 277 -53.68 -23.54 -5.61
C GLY A 277 -54.14 -23.15 -7.02
N LEU A 278 -54.27 -24.16 -7.90
CA LEU A 278 -55.40 -24.41 -8.81
C LEU A 278 -55.88 -23.29 -9.78
N ARG A 279 -55.49 -23.41 -11.05
CA ARG A 279 -56.29 -23.79 -12.25
C ARG A 279 -55.61 -23.28 -13.51
#